data_AF-A0A931NVU4-F1
#
_entry.id   AF-A0A931NVU4-F1
#
_cell.length_a   1.000
_cell.length_b   1.000
_cell.length_c   1.000
_cell.angle_alpha   90.00
_cell.angle_beta   90.00
_cell.angle_gamma   90.00
#
_symmetry.space_group_name_H-M   'P 1'
#
loop_
_entity.id
_entity.type
_entity.pdbx_description
1 polymer ?
#
loop_
_entity_poly.entity_id
_entity_poly.type
_entity_poly.pdbx_seq_one_letter_code
_entity_poly.pdbx_strand_id
1 'polypeptide(L)'
;MKNLKMRLDSHFVAAAAVAAVAAVGAQQAQATVISSGPVNIPIPVTTAGVYLNFVTGVNSTSPSSAPGWDVNPWSTANLNMFNPSSPSGGVYVGDGTGWFNLAAGTLVSSASSFNSGGPSSSTPLNFNSDNNYVGVRFLNEGTGLVNYAWFQVHLGASATDPARAIIAYAYEDSGAGITVAPAPASVALIGLGGLVAGRRRR
;
A
#
# COMPACT_ATOMS: atom_id res chain seq x y z
N MET A 1 -18.26 -48.06 34.35
CA MET A 1 -18.70 -47.54 33.03
C MET A 1 -19.31 -46.13 33.06
N LYS A 2 -20.01 -45.68 34.13
CA LYS A 2 -20.60 -44.32 34.22
C LYS A 2 -19.59 -43.16 34.10
N ASN A 3 -18.37 -43.31 34.62
CA ASN A 3 -17.35 -42.24 34.63
C ASN A 3 -16.74 -41.92 33.26
N LEU A 4 -16.77 -42.84 32.29
CA LEU A 4 -16.19 -42.59 30.96
C LEU A 4 -17.13 -41.73 30.12
N LYS A 5 -18.45 -41.96 30.22
CA LYS A 5 -19.48 -41.20 29.51
C LYS A 5 -19.49 -39.72 29.92
N MET A 6 -19.42 -39.43 31.22
CA MET A 6 -19.36 -38.05 31.72
C MET A 6 -18.13 -37.27 31.25
N ARG A 7 -16.96 -37.92 31.21
CA ARG A 7 -15.73 -37.27 30.73
C ARG A 7 -15.79 -36.97 29.23
N LEU A 8 -16.34 -37.91 28.46
CA LEU A 8 -16.51 -37.76 27.03
C LEU A 8 -17.52 -36.65 26.69
N ASP A 9 -18.65 -36.60 27.40
CA ASP A 9 -19.66 -35.55 27.25
C ASP A 9 -19.06 -34.16 27.60
N SER A 10 -18.24 -34.04 28.65
CA SER A 10 -17.52 -32.80 28.99
C SER A 10 -16.48 -32.38 27.93
N HIS A 11 -15.76 -33.33 27.33
CA HIS A 11 -14.80 -33.03 26.27
C HIS A 11 -15.48 -32.57 24.98
N PHE A 12 -16.63 -33.14 24.62
CA PHE A 12 -17.39 -32.70 23.46
C PHE A 12 -18.00 -31.31 23.64
N VAL A 13 -18.50 -30.98 24.83
CA VAL A 13 -19.01 -29.63 25.15
C VAL A 13 -17.87 -28.61 25.12
N ALA A 14 -16.70 -28.93 25.68
CA ALA A 14 -15.53 -28.05 25.64
C ALA A 14 -15.03 -27.83 24.20
N ALA A 15 -14.99 -28.88 23.37
CA ALA A 15 -14.58 -28.78 21.97
C ALA A 15 -15.57 -27.95 21.13
N ALA A 16 -16.88 -28.07 21.39
CA ALA A 16 -17.90 -27.28 20.72
C ALA A 16 -17.83 -25.78 21.10
N ALA A 17 -17.50 -25.46 22.35
CA ALA A 17 -17.32 -24.09 22.81
C ALA A 17 -16.09 -23.41 22.17
N VAL A 18 -14.98 -24.14 22.01
CA VAL A 18 -13.77 -23.61 21.34
C VAL A 18 -14.01 -23.40 19.85
N ALA A 19 -14.77 -24.28 19.18
CA ALA A 19 -15.11 -24.13 17.76
C ALA A 19 -16.07 -22.95 17.50
N ALA A 20 -17.00 -22.68 18.42
CA ALA A 20 -17.94 -21.57 18.29
C ALA A 20 -17.27 -20.20 18.46
N VAL A 21 -16.26 -20.08 19.34
CA VAL A 21 -15.50 -18.82 19.51
C VAL A 21 -14.60 -18.53 18.31
N ALA A 22 -14.08 -19.55 17.63
CA ALA A 22 -13.27 -19.37 16.42
C ALA A 22 -14.08 -18.87 15.21
N ALA A 23 -15.41 -19.07 15.18
CA ALA A 23 -16.25 -18.72 14.04
C ALA A 23 -16.83 -17.29 14.08
N VAL A 24 -16.78 -16.61 15.23
CA VAL A 24 -17.35 -15.25 15.41
C VAL A 24 -16.30 -14.14 15.13
N GLY A 25 -15.04 -14.50 14.87
CA GLY A 25 -13.91 -13.56 14.89
C GLY A 25 -13.28 -13.16 13.55
N ALA A 26 -13.80 -13.58 12.40
CA ALA A 26 -13.21 -13.22 11.11
C ALA A 26 -14.25 -12.57 10.20
N GLN A 27 -14.63 -11.34 10.54
CA GLN A 27 -15.24 -10.44 9.57
C GLN A 27 -14.12 -10.11 8.57
N GLN A 28 -14.04 -10.87 7.48
CA GLN A 28 -13.21 -10.54 6.33
C GLN A 28 -13.70 -9.17 5.85
N ALA A 29 -12.99 -8.11 6.23
CA ALA A 29 -13.21 -6.82 5.60
C ALA A 29 -12.99 -7.05 4.09
N GLN A 30 -14.01 -6.76 3.29
CA GLN A 30 -13.91 -6.89 1.84
C GLN A 30 -12.86 -5.90 1.37
N ALA A 31 -11.67 -6.42 1.08
CA ALA A 31 -10.56 -5.61 0.63
C ALA A 31 -10.91 -4.96 -0.71
N THR A 32 -11.09 -3.64 -0.73
CA THR A 32 -11.37 -2.91 -1.96
C THR A 32 -10.11 -2.16 -2.36
N VAL A 33 -9.52 -2.58 -3.48
CA VAL A 33 -8.44 -1.82 -4.10
C VAL A 33 -9.05 -0.62 -4.81
N ILE A 34 -8.70 0.57 -4.31
CA ILE A 34 -9.10 1.86 -4.88
C ILE A 34 -7.93 2.38 -5.70
N SER A 35 -8.17 2.67 -6.98
CA SER A 35 -7.16 3.17 -7.90
C SER A 35 -7.52 4.56 -8.41
N SER A 36 -6.52 5.42 -8.58
CA SER A 36 -6.67 6.69 -9.26
C SER A 36 -6.93 6.56 -10.77
N GLY A 37 -6.64 5.40 -11.35
CA GLY A 37 -6.38 5.29 -12.78
C GLY A 37 -5.15 6.12 -13.21
N PRO A 38 -4.96 6.35 -14.51
CA PRO A 38 -3.92 7.24 -15.01
C PRO A 38 -4.15 8.67 -14.53
N VAL A 39 -3.14 9.26 -13.90
CA VAL A 39 -3.09 10.67 -13.49
C VAL A 39 -1.83 11.31 -14.04
N ASN A 40 -1.70 12.64 -13.89
CA ASN A 40 -0.47 13.36 -14.19
C ASN A 40 -0.30 14.47 -13.16
N ILE A 41 0.19 14.13 -11.97
CA ILE A 41 0.40 15.06 -10.86
C ILE A 41 1.87 15.49 -10.89
N PRO A 42 2.20 16.72 -11.28
CA PRO A 42 3.59 17.16 -11.37
C PRO A 42 4.29 17.11 -10.01
N ILE A 43 5.57 16.77 -10.00
CA ILE A 43 6.46 16.84 -8.85
C ILE A 43 7.46 17.97 -9.12
N PRO A 44 7.20 19.21 -8.65
CA PRO A 44 8.09 20.33 -8.90
C PRO A 44 9.48 20.13 -8.30
N VAL A 45 10.51 20.60 -9.03
CA VAL A 45 11.92 20.59 -8.61
C VAL A 45 12.16 21.67 -7.55
N THR A 46 11.59 21.48 -6.37
CA THR A 46 11.57 22.49 -5.31
C THR A 46 11.80 21.84 -3.95
N THR A 47 11.96 22.67 -2.92
CA THR A 47 12.06 22.22 -1.53
C THR A 47 10.73 21.77 -0.94
N ALA A 48 9.60 22.00 -1.62
CA ALA A 48 8.27 21.60 -1.19
C ALA A 48 7.74 20.37 -1.96
N GLY A 49 8.03 20.28 -3.26
CA GLY A 49 7.52 19.21 -4.10
C GLY A 49 6.00 19.28 -4.25
N VAL A 50 5.34 18.12 -4.13
CA VAL A 50 3.88 18.00 -4.16
C VAL A 50 3.40 17.15 -2.98
N TYR A 51 2.32 17.57 -2.33
CA TYR A 51 1.62 16.85 -1.29
C TYR A 51 0.40 16.20 -1.91
N LEU A 52 0.15 14.92 -1.64
CA LEU A 52 -1.00 14.17 -2.17
C LEU A 52 -1.68 13.42 -1.03
N ASN A 53 -3.00 13.56 -0.92
CA ASN A 53 -3.85 12.67 -0.14
C ASN A 53 -4.49 11.64 -1.10
N PHE A 54 -4.27 10.34 -0.85
CA PHE A 54 -4.73 9.25 -1.69
C PHE A 54 -6.24 9.07 -1.64
N VAL A 55 -6.86 9.28 -0.48
CA VAL A 55 -8.29 9.05 -0.23
C VAL A 55 -9.16 10.07 -0.97
N THR A 56 -8.75 11.33 -0.95
CA THR A 56 -9.47 12.47 -1.54
C THR A 56 -8.98 12.82 -2.93
N GLY A 57 -7.76 12.40 -3.30
CA GLY A 57 -7.08 12.79 -4.54
C GLY A 57 -6.60 14.24 -4.58
N VAL A 58 -6.80 15.01 -3.49
CA VAL A 58 -6.35 16.40 -3.40
C VAL A 58 -4.82 16.42 -3.37
N ASN A 59 -4.25 17.27 -4.24
CA ASN A 59 -2.82 17.51 -4.28
C ASN A 59 -2.51 19.01 -4.42
N SER A 60 -1.40 19.43 -3.85
CA SER A 60 -0.93 20.82 -3.88
C SER A 60 0.56 20.92 -3.61
N THR A 61 1.18 22.04 -3.96
CA THR A 61 2.55 22.39 -3.56
C THR A 61 2.62 23.03 -2.16
N SER A 62 1.46 23.22 -1.51
CA SER A 62 1.37 23.66 -0.11
C SER A 62 0.67 22.60 0.73
N PRO A 63 1.21 22.23 1.91
CA PRO A 63 0.61 21.20 2.76
C PRO A 63 -0.76 21.62 3.30
N SER A 64 -0.97 22.92 3.56
CA SER A 64 -2.27 23.43 4.04
C SER A 64 -3.39 23.30 3.00
N SER A 65 -3.02 23.17 1.72
CA SER A 65 -3.93 23.03 0.59
C SER A 65 -4.10 21.58 0.13
N ALA A 66 -3.41 20.63 0.78
CA ALA A 66 -3.68 19.20 0.71
C ALA A 66 -3.84 18.64 2.13
N PRO A 67 -4.94 18.96 2.83
CA PRO A 67 -5.16 18.48 4.19
C PRO A 67 -5.15 16.95 4.25
N GLY A 68 -4.48 16.39 5.27
CA GLY A 68 -4.35 14.94 5.40
C GLY A 68 -3.45 14.30 4.35
N TRP A 69 -2.54 15.04 3.72
CA TRP A 69 -1.63 14.44 2.73
C TRP A 69 -0.90 13.21 3.28
N ASP A 70 -0.77 12.19 2.43
CA ASP A 70 -0.20 10.89 2.75
C ASP A 70 1.24 10.77 2.27
N VAL A 71 1.57 11.44 1.16
CA VAL A 71 2.90 11.43 0.56
C VAL A 71 3.33 12.81 0.13
N ASN A 72 4.66 13.00 0.13
CA ASN A 72 5.30 14.20 -0.36
C ASN A 72 6.63 13.86 -1.06
N PRO A 73 6.60 13.54 -2.37
CA PRO A 73 7.79 13.57 -3.21
C PRO A 73 8.25 15.01 -3.44
N TRP A 74 9.53 15.28 -3.21
CA TRP A 74 10.13 16.61 -3.30
C TRP A 74 11.61 16.54 -3.71
N SER A 75 12.27 17.70 -3.74
CA SER A 75 13.73 17.95 -3.81
C SER A 75 14.19 18.69 -5.05
N THR A 76 15.24 19.49 -4.86
CA THR A 76 15.98 20.22 -5.90
C THR A 76 17.17 19.43 -6.47
N ALA A 77 17.53 18.29 -5.88
CA ALA A 77 18.71 17.52 -6.27
C ALA A 77 18.38 16.08 -6.72
N ASN A 78 18.00 15.21 -5.76
CA ASN A 78 17.52 13.85 -6.02
C ASN A 78 16.12 13.69 -5.47
N LEU A 79 15.26 12.91 -6.13
CA LEU A 79 13.90 12.64 -5.64
C LEU A 79 13.96 12.13 -4.19
N ASN A 80 13.28 12.84 -3.30
CA ASN A 80 13.28 12.59 -1.87
C ASN A 80 11.83 12.53 -1.38
N MET A 81 11.61 11.87 -0.25
CA MET A 81 10.30 11.58 0.30
C MET A 81 10.20 12.12 1.72
N PHE A 82 9.28 13.05 1.95
CA PHE A 82 8.99 13.58 3.28
C PHE A 82 7.79 12.87 3.90
N ASN A 83 7.81 12.64 5.22
CA ASN A 83 6.77 11.88 5.92
C ASN A 83 5.64 12.79 6.40
N PRO A 84 4.38 12.34 6.30
CA PRO A 84 3.29 12.95 7.06
C PRO A 84 3.50 12.75 8.57
N SER A 85 2.71 13.44 9.37
CA SER A 85 2.73 13.30 10.83
C SER A 85 2.25 11.93 11.32
N SER A 86 1.46 11.23 10.51
CA SER A 86 0.91 9.91 10.84
C SER A 86 0.82 9.03 9.59
N PRO A 87 1.18 7.74 9.65
CA PRO A 87 1.81 7.07 10.79
C PRO A 87 3.27 7.51 11.00
N SER A 88 3.73 7.54 12.26
CA SER A 88 5.11 7.91 12.58
C SER A 88 6.14 6.83 12.18
N GLY A 89 7.39 7.25 11.92
CA GLY A 89 8.51 6.33 11.71
C GLY A 89 8.72 5.90 10.25
N GLY A 90 8.40 6.76 9.29
CA GLY A 90 8.53 6.47 7.87
C GLY A 90 7.24 5.91 7.27
N VAL A 91 6.93 6.34 6.05
CA VAL A 91 5.74 5.86 5.32
C VAL A 91 6.07 5.13 4.03
N TYR A 92 7.31 5.17 3.55
CA TYR A 92 7.71 4.62 2.25
C TYR A 92 8.43 3.29 2.45
N VAL A 93 8.07 2.25 1.71
CA VAL A 93 8.70 0.92 1.84
C VAL A 93 10.20 1.03 1.58
N GLY A 94 11.01 0.51 2.50
CA GLY A 94 12.46 0.67 2.47
C GLY A 94 13.16 -0.04 3.63
N ASP A 95 14.47 0.14 3.70
CA ASP A 95 15.31 -0.32 4.80
C ASP A 95 16.10 0.86 5.40
N GLY A 96 17.08 0.60 6.27
CA GLY A 96 17.89 1.66 6.89
C GLY A 96 18.72 2.52 5.92
N THR A 97 18.78 2.18 4.63
CA THR A 97 19.54 2.90 3.60
C THR A 97 18.68 3.85 2.75
N GLY A 98 17.36 3.66 2.73
CA GLY A 98 16.43 4.49 1.97
C GLY A 98 15.15 3.74 1.59
N TRP A 99 14.26 4.41 0.86
CA TRP A 99 13.07 3.78 0.28
C TRP A 99 13.41 3.04 -1.02
N PHE A 100 12.63 2.03 -1.37
CA PHE A 100 12.91 1.18 -2.51
C PHE A 100 12.13 1.57 -3.76
N ASN A 101 12.79 1.48 -4.92
CA ASN A 101 12.09 1.36 -6.19
C ASN A 101 11.59 -0.10 -6.34
N LEU A 102 10.29 -0.31 -6.10
CA LEU A 102 9.71 -1.65 -6.07
C LEU A 102 9.50 -2.22 -7.48
N ALA A 103 9.64 -3.53 -7.61
CA ALA A 103 9.20 -4.25 -8.79
C ALA A 103 7.68 -4.46 -8.75
N ALA A 104 7.03 -4.45 -9.92
CA ALA A 104 5.66 -4.94 -10.06
C ALA A 104 5.52 -6.36 -9.49
N GLY A 105 4.40 -6.64 -8.81
CA GLY A 105 4.16 -7.89 -8.09
C GLY A 105 4.66 -7.89 -6.64
N THR A 106 5.37 -6.85 -6.19
CA THR A 106 5.82 -6.75 -4.80
C THR A 106 4.63 -6.46 -3.87
N LEU A 107 4.52 -7.22 -2.78
CA LEU A 107 3.49 -6.99 -1.76
C LEU A 107 3.93 -5.89 -0.78
N VAL A 108 3.08 -4.86 -0.63
CA VAL A 108 3.19 -3.81 0.39
C VAL A 108 2.20 -4.13 1.49
N SER A 109 2.67 -4.30 2.74
CA SER A 109 1.81 -4.71 3.85
C SER A 109 2.39 -4.30 5.21
N SER A 110 1.73 -4.70 6.29
CA SER A 110 2.22 -4.51 7.66
C SER A 110 3.57 -5.20 7.93
N ALA A 111 3.94 -6.18 7.12
CA ALA A 111 5.24 -6.87 7.22
C ALA A 111 6.38 -6.12 6.51
N SER A 112 6.08 -5.07 5.73
CA SER A 112 7.08 -4.25 5.08
C SER A 112 7.82 -3.38 6.10
N SER A 113 9.10 -3.10 5.84
CA SER A 113 9.85 -2.06 6.54
C SER A 113 9.60 -0.71 5.85
N PHE A 114 9.61 0.37 6.63
CA PHE A 114 9.30 1.71 6.15
C PHE A 114 10.42 2.70 6.51
N ASN A 115 10.66 3.64 5.61
CA ASN A 115 11.63 4.72 5.74
C ASN A 115 11.09 6.00 5.07
N SER A 116 11.97 6.95 4.84
CA SER A 116 11.80 8.27 4.26
C SER A 116 13.16 8.75 3.75
N GLY A 117 13.23 9.94 3.17
CA GLY A 117 14.49 10.43 2.64
C GLY A 117 14.68 10.03 1.17
N GLY A 118 15.93 9.76 0.79
CA GLY A 118 16.29 9.39 -0.57
C GLY A 118 16.04 7.90 -0.90
N PRO A 119 16.04 7.55 -2.20
CA PRO A 119 15.96 6.17 -2.64
C PRO A 119 17.21 5.41 -2.20
N SER A 120 17.05 4.13 -1.88
CA SER A 120 18.15 3.21 -1.61
C SER A 120 18.94 2.96 -2.90
N SER A 121 20.27 2.94 -2.80
CA SER A 121 21.14 2.55 -3.91
C SER A 121 21.00 1.07 -4.30
N SER A 122 20.37 0.24 -3.46
CA SER A 122 20.09 -1.17 -3.76
C SER A 122 19.00 -1.36 -4.81
N THR A 123 18.12 -0.38 -4.97
CA THR A 123 17.00 -0.37 -5.91
C THR A 123 16.94 0.99 -6.62
N PRO A 124 17.85 1.24 -7.57
CA PRO A 124 17.97 2.55 -8.20
C PRO A 124 16.73 2.94 -8.99
N LEU A 125 16.54 4.25 -9.16
CA LEU A 125 15.50 4.80 -10.00
C LEU A 125 15.83 4.68 -11.48
N ASN A 126 14.80 4.52 -12.30
CA ASN A 126 14.85 4.45 -13.75
C ASN A 126 14.50 5.83 -14.33
N PHE A 127 15.47 6.47 -14.99
CA PHE A 127 15.27 7.71 -15.74
C PHE A 127 14.73 7.45 -17.15
N ASN A 128 14.07 8.45 -17.73
CA ASN A 128 13.28 8.33 -18.96
C ASN A 128 12.27 7.16 -18.89
N SER A 129 11.63 6.99 -17.74
CA SER A 129 10.84 5.79 -17.45
C SER A 129 9.70 6.06 -16.48
N ASP A 130 8.64 5.31 -16.69
CA ASP A 130 7.47 5.21 -15.81
C ASP A 130 7.65 4.08 -14.77
N ASN A 131 8.67 3.24 -14.92
CA ASN A 131 8.87 2.06 -14.08
C ASN A 131 9.56 2.41 -12.76
N ASN A 132 8.97 3.34 -12.00
CA ASN A 132 9.37 3.66 -10.65
C ASN A 132 8.18 3.49 -9.72
N TYR A 133 8.18 2.47 -8.87
CA TYR A 133 7.08 2.20 -7.94
C TYR A 133 7.53 2.41 -6.50
N VAL A 134 6.70 3.09 -5.73
CA VAL A 134 6.95 3.36 -4.31
C VAL A 134 5.80 2.79 -3.50
N GLY A 135 6.11 1.85 -2.62
CA GLY A 135 5.14 1.31 -1.66
C GLY A 135 4.98 2.25 -0.48
N VAL A 136 3.77 2.37 0.05
CA VAL A 136 3.44 3.33 1.12
C VAL A 136 2.52 2.69 2.16
N ARG A 137 2.67 3.10 3.42
CA ARG A 137 1.61 3.00 4.43
C ARG A 137 1.09 4.39 4.78
N PHE A 138 -0.19 4.55 5.03
CA PHE A 138 -0.76 5.84 5.41
C PHE A 138 -1.93 5.65 6.36
N LEU A 139 -2.25 6.67 7.15
CA LEU A 139 -3.43 6.65 8.00
C LEU A 139 -4.61 7.13 7.16
N ASN A 140 -5.47 6.22 6.74
CA ASN A 140 -6.64 6.56 5.95
C ASN A 140 -7.69 7.25 6.84
N GLU A 141 -7.99 8.50 6.55
CA GLU A 141 -8.94 9.28 7.35
C GLU A 141 -10.40 8.81 7.18
N GLY A 142 -10.70 8.12 6.09
CA GLY A 142 -12.02 7.54 5.82
C GLY A 142 -12.31 6.29 6.67
N THR A 143 -11.28 5.54 7.07
CA THR A 143 -11.43 4.26 7.80
C THR A 143 -10.83 4.31 9.20
N GLY A 144 -9.92 5.24 9.48
CA GLY A 144 -9.18 5.32 10.73
C GLY A 144 -8.11 4.24 10.88
N LEU A 145 -7.79 3.50 9.81
CA LEU A 145 -6.82 2.41 9.80
C LEU A 145 -5.54 2.80 9.07
N VAL A 146 -4.44 2.11 9.38
CA VAL A 146 -3.26 2.16 8.52
C VAL A 146 -3.53 1.30 7.30
N ASN A 147 -3.61 1.94 6.15
CA ASN A 147 -3.78 1.31 4.85
C ASN A 147 -2.47 1.28 4.08
N TYR A 148 -2.41 0.39 3.09
CA TYR A 148 -1.25 0.18 2.25
C TYR A 148 -1.55 0.61 0.82
N ALA A 149 -0.58 1.27 0.22
CA ALA A 149 -0.68 1.86 -1.10
C ALA A 149 0.58 1.63 -1.90
N TRP A 150 0.48 1.92 -3.19
CA TRP A 150 1.63 2.20 -4.03
C TRP A 150 1.32 3.39 -4.94
N PHE A 151 2.36 4.11 -5.33
CA PHE A 151 2.26 5.09 -6.41
C PHE A 151 3.42 4.91 -7.39
N GLN A 152 3.15 5.28 -8.63
CA GLN A 152 4.07 5.17 -9.75
C GLN A 152 4.54 6.56 -10.17
N VAL A 153 5.83 6.69 -10.43
CA VAL A 153 6.49 7.96 -10.76
C VAL A 153 7.14 7.89 -12.13
N HIS A 154 6.80 8.87 -12.97
CA HIS A 154 7.57 9.19 -14.16
C HIS A 154 8.79 10.02 -13.76
N LEU A 155 9.96 9.66 -14.27
CA LEU A 155 11.18 10.46 -14.18
C LEU A 155 11.75 10.71 -15.58
N GLY A 156 12.03 11.99 -15.87
CA GLY A 156 12.72 12.44 -17.06
C GLY A 156 14.19 12.02 -17.10
N ALA A 157 15.01 12.76 -17.84
CA ALA A 157 16.37 12.35 -18.18
C ALA A 157 17.35 12.38 -16.99
N SER A 158 17.03 13.11 -15.93
CA SER A 158 17.87 13.25 -14.75
C SER A 158 17.05 13.48 -13.48
N ALA A 159 17.72 13.41 -12.33
CA ALA A 159 17.11 13.63 -11.03
C ALA A 159 16.60 15.07 -10.80
N THR A 160 17.09 16.03 -11.59
CA THR A 160 16.69 17.45 -11.53
C THR A 160 15.81 17.87 -12.71
N ASP A 161 15.46 16.94 -13.61
CA ASP A 161 14.56 17.20 -14.72
C ASP A 161 13.17 17.65 -14.19
N PRO A 162 12.56 18.72 -14.71
CA PRO A 162 11.20 19.10 -14.35
C PRO A 162 10.13 18.12 -14.85
N ALA A 163 10.44 17.22 -15.79
CA ALA A 163 9.57 16.14 -16.21
C ALA A 163 9.54 15.02 -15.15
N ARG A 164 8.96 15.32 -13.99
CA ARG A 164 8.68 14.36 -12.92
C ARG A 164 7.23 14.45 -12.51
N ALA A 165 6.55 13.32 -12.43
CA ALA A 165 5.13 13.28 -12.09
C ALA A 165 4.74 11.96 -11.41
N ILE A 166 3.75 12.01 -10.53
CA ILE A 166 2.99 10.82 -10.13
C ILE A 166 2.01 10.53 -11.26
N ILE A 167 2.05 9.31 -11.78
CA ILE A 167 1.26 8.90 -12.96
C ILE A 167 0.16 7.89 -12.65
N ALA A 168 0.22 7.26 -11.48
CA ALA A 168 -0.85 6.42 -10.94
C ALA A 168 -0.62 6.19 -9.45
N TYR A 169 -1.69 5.90 -8.73
CA TYR A 169 -1.62 5.33 -7.39
C TYR A 169 -2.80 4.40 -7.14
N ALA A 170 -2.63 3.48 -6.21
CA ALA A 170 -3.72 2.65 -5.69
C ALA A 170 -3.46 2.31 -4.24
N TYR A 171 -4.54 2.09 -3.50
CA TYR A 171 -4.51 1.67 -2.11
C TYR A 171 -5.59 0.65 -1.81
N GLU A 172 -5.37 -0.11 -0.74
CA GLU A 172 -6.32 -1.07 -0.20
C GLU A 172 -6.94 -0.45 1.07
N ASP A 173 -8.27 -0.41 1.17
CA ASP A 173 -9.00 0.35 2.21
C ASP A 173 -9.37 -0.44 3.47
N SER A 174 -9.22 -1.76 3.51
CA SER A 174 -9.52 -2.59 4.67
C SER A 174 -8.39 -2.74 5.70
N GLY A 175 -7.17 -2.39 5.32
CA GLY A 175 -5.94 -2.54 6.11
C GLY A 175 -5.15 -3.80 5.74
N ALA A 176 -5.59 -4.52 4.71
CA ALA A 176 -4.86 -5.61 4.10
C ALA A 176 -3.72 -5.10 3.21
N GLY A 177 -2.74 -5.97 2.94
CA GLY A 177 -1.65 -5.63 2.02
C GLY A 177 -2.12 -5.47 0.58
N ILE A 178 -1.41 -4.64 -0.18
CA ILE A 178 -1.64 -4.41 -1.61
C ILE A 178 -0.43 -4.86 -2.42
N THR A 179 -0.67 -5.56 -3.53
CA THR A 179 0.38 -5.89 -4.49
C THR A 179 0.56 -4.74 -5.46
N VAL A 180 1.81 -4.31 -5.67
CA VAL A 180 2.16 -3.34 -6.71
C VAL A 180 1.74 -3.90 -8.06
N ALA A 181 0.83 -3.22 -8.74
CA ALA A 181 0.42 -3.56 -10.08
C ALA A 181 0.84 -2.43 -11.03
N PRO A 182 1.27 -2.71 -12.26
CA PRO A 182 1.40 -1.67 -13.26
C PRO A 182 0.06 -0.94 -13.37
N ALA A 183 0.10 0.40 -13.46
CA ALA A 183 -1.10 1.17 -13.75
C ALA A 183 -1.79 0.51 -14.96
N PRO A 184 -3.10 0.18 -14.87
CA PRO A 184 -3.75 -0.51 -15.96
C PRO A 184 -3.74 0.39 -17.18
N ALA A 185 -2.82 0.10 -18.12
CA ALA A 185 -2.99 0.46 -19.52
C ALA A 185 -4.10 -0.45 -20.08
N SER A 186 -5.33 -0.24 -19.63
CA SER A 186 -6.54 -0.90 -20.13
C SER A 186 -6.41 -2.42 -20.33
N VAL A 187 -6.02 -3.20 -19.30
CA VAL A 187 -6.19 -4.67 -19.35
C VAL A 187 -6.76 -5.17 -18.03
N ALA A 188 -7.90 -5.82 -18.17
CA ALA A 188 -8.83 -6.32 -17.18
C ALA A 188 -8.23 -6.83 -15.85
N LEU A 189 -8.80 -6.31 -14.77
CA LEU A 189 -8.85 -6.91 -13.44
C LEU A 189 -9.57 -8.28 -13.54
N ILE A 190 -8.87 -9.34 -13.98
CA ILE A 190 -9.38 -10.70 -13.91
C ILE A 190 -8.91 -11.33 -12.60
N GLY A 191 -9.87 -11.56 -11.72
CA GLY A 191 -9.68 -11.95 -10.34
C GLY A 191 -8.79 -13.17 -10.13
N LEU A 192 -7.77 -13.01 -9.28
CA LEU A 192 -6.99 -14.09 -8.70
C LEU A 192 -7.57 -14.56 -7.35
N GLY A 193 -8.90 -14.68 -7.27
CA GLY A 193 -9.61 -15.03 -6.04
C GLY A 193 -10.43 -16.34 -6.07
N GLY A 194 -10.35 -17.16 -7.13
CA GLY A 194 -11.39 -18.16 -7.37
C GLY A 194 -11.01 -19.51 -8.00
N LEU A 195 -9.76 -19.96 -7.96
CA LEU A 195 -9.38 -21.27 -8.53
C LEU A 195 -8.76 -22.24 -7.51
N VAL A 196 -9.41 -22.39 -6.35
CA VAL A 196 -9.30 -23.61 -5.51
C VAL A 196 -10.68 -23.99 -4.97
N ALA A 197 -11.63 -24.28 -5.87
CA ALA A 197 -12.83 -25.04 -5.52
C ALA A 197 -13.47 -25.59 -6.80
N GLY A 198 -13.24 -26.87 -7.10
CA GLY A 198 -14.04 -27.53 -8.14
C GLY A 198 -13.35 -28.59 -8.99
N ARG A 199 -12.56 -29.50 -8.40
CA ARG A 199 -12.41 -30.83 -9.03
C ARG A 199 -12.12 -31.92 -8.01
N ARG A 200 -13.16 -32.38 -7.33
CA ARG A 200 -13.22 -33.76 -6.82
C ARG A 200 -14.66 -34.29 -6.85
N ARG A 201 -14.79 -35.40 -7.59
CA ARG A 201 -15.78 -36.50 -7.48
C ARG A 201 -17.12 -36.35 -8.21
N ARG A 202 -17.21 -37.05 -9.35
CA ARG A 202 -18.05 -38.25 -9.42
C ARG A 202 -17.13 -39.44 -9.68
#